data_AF-A0A974XMA8-F1
#
_entry.id   AF-A0A974XMA8-F1
#
_cell.length_a   1.000
_cell.length_b   1.000
_cell.length_c   1.000
_cell.angle_alpha   90.00
_cell.angle_beta   90.00
_cell.angle_gamma   90.00
#
_symmetry.space_group_name_H-M   'P 1'
#
loop_
_entity.id
_entity.type
_entity.pdbx_description
1 polymer ?
#
loop_
_entity_poly.entity_id
_entity_poly.type
_entity_poly.pdbx_seq_one_letter_code
_entity_poly.pdbx_strand_id
1 'polypeptide(L)'
;MDIRKSLVSALVVAASGAASAADSPHEASHSIAYPAGWQNWSTIGVSHRTDNNTLRVILGNEIAVAAARAGQTNPWPDGAILGKVVWKDTELANWKAATAPGAFVHAEFMFRDSAKYADTYGWGWARWVGLEQKAFNEGPQVCIACHTPVKDRDWVFTDPATFPAMVPASE
;
A
#
# COMPACT_ATOMS: atom_id res chain seq x y z
N MET A 1 -27.32 62.13 -5.28
CA MET A 1 -26.28 61.86 -4.26
C MET A 1 -26.27 60.35 -4.09
N ASP A 2 -25.58 59.66 -5.00
CA ASP A 2 -25.65 58.19 -5.14
C ASP A 2 -24.54 57.53 -4.33
N ILE A 3 -24.94 56.81 -3.28
CA ILE A 3 -24.05 56.05 -2.42
C ILE A 3 -23.82 54.68 -3.07
N ARG A 4 -22.68 54.53 -3.76
CA ARG A 4 -22.18 53.24 -4.24
C ARG A 4 -21.82 52.37 -3.04
N LYS A 5 -22.57 51.27 -2.83
CA LYS A 5 -22.25 50.23 -1.85
C LYS A 5 -21.09 49.40 -2.38
N SER A 6 -19.91 49.55 -1.79
CA SER A 6 -18.76 48.67 -2.04
C SER A 6 -19.00 47.31 -1.36
N LEU A 7 -19.09 46.25 -2.16
CA LEU A 7 -19.08 44.86 -1.69
C LEU A 7 -17.62 44.44 -1.47
N VAL A 8 -17.24 44.22 -0.22
CA VAL A 8 -15.96 43.61 0.14
C VAL A 8 -16.13 42.09 0.01
N SER A 9 -15.51 41.48 -1.01
CA SER A 9 -15.43 40.02 -1.12
C SER A 9 -14.49 39.46 -0.06
N ALA A 10 -15.04 38.66 0.85
CA ALA A 10 -14.26 37.88 1.81
C ALA A 10 -13.69 36.63 1.09
N LEU A 11 -12.36 36.55 1.04
CA LEU A 11 -11.63 35.39 0.54
C LEU A 11 -11.69 34.28 1.59
N VAL A 12 -12.49 33.23 1.34
CA VAL A 12 -12.52 32.03 2.18
C VAL A 12 -11.29 31.20 1.87
N VAL A 13 -10.31 31.20 2.79
CA VAL A 13 -9.18 30.26 2.76
C VAL A 13 -9.73 28.88 3.16
N ALA A 14 -9.84 27.98 2.19
CA ALA A 14 -10.13 26.57 2.46
C ALA A 14 -8.88 25.93 3.10
N ALA A 15 -8.91 25.73 4.41
CA ALA A 15 -7.93 24.91 5.10
C ALA A 15 -8.11 23.46 4.64
N SER A 16 -7.11 22.92 3.93
CA SER A 16 -7.04 21.50 3.58
C SER A 16 -6.98 20.68 4.87
N GLY A 17 -8.04 19.90 5.13
CA GLY A 17 -8.11 19.04 6.31
C GLY A 17 -7.02 17.98 6.27
N ALA A 18 -6.23 17.91 7.35
CA ALA A 18 -5.42 16.74 7.64
C ALA A 18 -6.36 15.53 7.84
N ALA A 19 -6.21 14.49 7.02
CA ALA A 19 -6.92 13.24 7.22
C ALA A 19 -6.45 12.61 8.54
N SER A 20 -7.28 12.72 9.57
CA SER A 20 -7.02 12.12 10.87
C SER A 20 -7.16 10.60 10.78
N ALA A 21 -6.28 9.85 11.44
CA ALA A 21 -6.28 8.38 11.49
C ALA A 21 -7.45 7.77 12.30
N ALA A 22 -8.52 8.53 12.52
CA ALA A 22 -9.71 8.10 13.25
C ALA A 22 -10.79 7.65 12.25
N ASP A 23 -11.37 6.49 12.50
CA ASP A 23 -12.51 5.88 11.79
C ASP A 23 -12.21 5.06 10.55
N SER A 24 -11.20 4.16 10.62
CA SER A 24 -11.36 2.92 9.85
C SER A 24 -12.42 2.05 10.52
N PRO A 25 -13.44 1.54 9.80
CA PRO A 25 -14.44 0.64 10.37
C PRO A 25 -13.86 -0.77 10.65
N HIS A 26 -12.62 -1.04 10.26
CA HIS A 26 -12.00 -2.36 10.39
C HIS A 26 -11.15 -2.46 11.65
N GLU A 27 -11.27 -3.59 12.35
CA GLU A 27 -10.44 -3.91 13.51
C GLU A 27 -8.95 -3.89 13.16
N ALA A 28 -8.10 -3.59 14.15
CA ALA A 28 -6.65 -3.62 13.98
C ALA A 28 -6.11 -5.05 13.82
N SER A 29 -5.14 -5.23 12.93
CA SER A 29 -4.37 -6.48 12.78
C SER A 29 -3.00 -6.28 13.44
N HIS A 30 -2.64 -7.14 14.39
CA HIS A 30 -1.44 -7.06 15.22
C HIS A 30 -1.26 -5.67 15.87
N SER A 31 -2.35 -5.08 16.37
CA SER A 31 -2.38 -3.72 16.92
C SER A 31 -1.97 -2.62 15.93
N ILE A 32 -2.00 -2.92 14.63
CA ILE A 32 -1.78 -1.97 13.55
C ILE A 32 -3.14 -1.63 12.93
N ALA A 33 -3.44 -0.33 12.90
CA ALA A 33 -4.66 0.19 12.30
C ALA A 33 -4.70 -0.10 10.80
N TYR A 34 -5.90 -0.32 10.27
CA TYR A 34 -6.12 -0.47 8.84
C TYR A 34 -5.74 0.84 8.13
N PRO A 35 -4.82 0.83 7.14
CA PRO A 35 -4.39 2.05 6.48
C PRO A 35 -5.55 2.74 5.75
N ALA A 36 -5.76 4.03 5.97
CA ALA A 36 -6.76 4.77 5.20
C ALA A 36 -6.24 5.08 3.78
N GLY A 37 -7.12 4.93 2.78
CA GLY A 37 -6.85 5.39 1.40
C GLY A 37 -5.83 4.57 0.61
N TRP A 38 -5.40 3.39 1.09
CA TRP A 38 -4.42 2.56 0.38
C TRP A 38 -4.89 2.12 -1.02
N GLN A 39 -6.20 2.13 -1.27
CA GLN A 39 -6.78 1.81 -2.58
C GLN A 39 -6.32 2.78 -3.67
N ASN A 40 -5.87 3.99 -3.29
CA ASN A 40 -5.35 5.01 -4.20
C ASN A 40 -3.81 5.02 -4.28
N TRP A 41 -3.12 4.12 -3.58
CA TRP A 41 -1.68 4.05 -3.61
C TRP A 41 -1.16 3.59 -4.97
N SER A 42 0.05 4.05 -5.34
CA SER A 42 0.63 3.71 -6.62
C SER A 42 1.19 2.30 -6.64
N THR A 43 1.09 1.64 -7.80
CA THR A 43 1.61 0.28 -7.99
C THR A 43 3.13 0.26 -8.05
N ILE A 44 3.76 -0.54 -7.21
CA ILE A 44 5.20 -0.84 -7.23
C ILE A 44 5.48 -1.99 -8.20
N GLY A 45 4.66 -3.03 -8.20
CA GLY A 45 4.84 -4.22 -9.04
C GLY A 45 3.67 -5.19 -8.97
N VAL A 46 3.80 -6.32 -9.66
CA VAL A 46 2.81 -7.40 -9.69
C VAL A 46 3.50 -8.75 -9.48
N SER A 47 2.75 -9.73 -8.99
CA SER A 47 3.22 -11.12 -8.95
C SER A 47 2.07 -12.08 -9.22
N HIS A 48 2.37 -13.19 -9.87
CA HIS A 48 1.47 -14.33 -10.04
C HIS A 48 2.07 -15.52 -9.31
N ARG A 49 1.31 -16.11 -8.39
CA ARG A 49 1.71 -17.33 -7.68
C ARG A 49 0.95 -18.52 -8.21
N THR A 50 1.69 -19.44 -8.82
CA THR A 50 1.16 -20.66 -9.45
C THR A 50 0.89 -21.77 -8.44
N ASP A 51 1.55 -21.76 -7.29
CA ASP A 51 1.38 -22.75 -6.22
C ASP A 51 0.03 -22.63 -5.51
N ASN A 52 -0.61 -21.46 -5.56
CA ASN A 52 -1.95 -21.25 -4.97
C ASN A 52 -2.92 -20.46 -5.85
N ASN A 53 -2.59 -20.30 -7.14
CA ASN A 53 -3.41 -19.64 -8.16
C ASN A 53 -3.89 -18.26 -7.71
N THR A 54 -2.95 -17.37 -7.39
CA THR A 54 -3.25 -15.98 -6.98
C THR A 54 -2.52 -14.94 -7.82
N LEU A 55 -3.26 -13.91 -8.21
CA LEU A 55 -2.72 -12.69 -8.82
C LEU A 55 -2.61 -11.61 -7.75
N ARG A 56 -1.52 -10.85 -7.77
CA ARG A 56 -1.20 -9.89 -6.72
C ARG A 56 -0.70 -8.59 -7.31
N VAL A 57 -1.17 -7.48 -6.76
CA VAL A 57 -0.55 -6.17 -6.97
C VAL A 57 0.13 -5.74 -5.68
N ILE A 58 1.32 -5.18 -5.82
CA ILE A 58 2.07 -4.56 -4.74
C ILE A 58 1.93 -3.06 -4.94
N LEU A 59 1.38 -2.40 -3.93
CA LEU A 59 1.16 -0.97 -3.84
C LEU A 59 2.14 -0.37 -2.83
N GLY A 60 2.37 0.93 -2.91
CA GLY A 60 3.13 1.65 -1.89
C GLY A 60 2.61 3.05 -1.64
N ASN A 61 2.82 3.53 -0.42
CA ASN A 61 2.71 4.95 -0.14
C ASN A 61 3.81 5.74 -0.91
N GLU A 62 3.73 7.06 -0.87
CA GLU A 62 4.66 7.94 -1.63
C GLU A 62 6.14 7.62 -1.34
N ILE A 63 6.47 7.36 -0.08
CA ILE A 63 7.83 7.00 0.36
C ILE A 63 8.28 5.68 -0.28
N ALA A 64 7.46 4.64 -0.19
CA ALA A 64 7.78 3.34 -0.79
C ALA A 64 7.88 3.43 -2.32
N VAL A 65 7.00 4.18 -2.97
CA VAL A 65 7.03 4.35 -4.42
C VAL A 65 8.30 5.09 -4.86
N ALA A 66 8.68 6.17 -4.18
CA ALA A 66 9.91 6.90 -4.47
C ALA A 66 11.15 6.01 -4.33
N ALA A 67 11.24 5.26 -3.22
CA ALA A 67 12.31 4.29 -2.98
C ALA A 67 12.37 3.22 -4.08
N ALA A 68 11.23 2.66 -4.46
CA ALA A 68 11.11 1.65 -5.51
C ALA A 68 11.56 2.17 -6.88
N ARG A 69 11.23 3.42 -7.23
CA ARG A 69 11.65 4.03 -8.51
C ARG A 69 13.11 4.43 -8.52
N ALA A 70 13.69 4.79 -7.38
CA ALA A 70 15.10 5.12 -7.24
C ALA A 70 16.01 3.89 -7.06
N GLY A 71 15.45 2.69 -6.91
CA GLY A 71 16.22 1.47 -6.60
C GLY A 71 16.76 1.43 -5.17
N GLN A 72 16.19 2.20 -4.24
CA GLN A 72 16.63 2.36 -2.86
C GLN A 72 15.76 1.54 -1.90
N THR A 73 15.71 0.23 -2.11
CA THR A 73 14.78 -0.69 -1.42
C THR A 73 15.47 -1.70 -0.51
N ASN A 74 16.78 -1.59 -0.30
CA ASN A 74 17.52 -2.47 0.60
C ASN A 74 18.58 -1.66 1.40
N PRO A 75 18.20 -1.11 2.57
CA PRO A 75 16.87 -1.19 3.19
C PRO A 75 15.84 -0.24 2.56
N TRP A 76 14.56 -0.50 2.81
CA TRP A 76 13.49 0.46 2.61
C TRP A 76 13.59 1.57 3.67
N PRO A 77 13.26 2.82 3.31
CA PRO A 77 13.29 3.94 4.25
C PRO A 77 12.16 3.83 5.30
N ASP A 78 12.42 4.29 6.52
CA ASP A 78 11.38 4.42 7.55
C ASP A 78 10.21 5.29 7.06
N GLY A 79 8.99 4.93 7.45
CA GLY A 79 7.75 5.50 6.93
C GLY A 79 7.27 4.86 5.63
N ALA A 80 8.06 4.02 4.96
CA ALA A 80 7.58 3.24 3.83
C ALA A 80 6.47 2.28 4.26
N ILE A 81 5.39 2.21 3.48
CA ILE A 81 4.34 1.22 3.65
C ILE A 81 4.14 0.51 2.32
N LEU A 82 4.27 -0.81 2.33
CA LEU A 82 3.94 -1.66 1.20
C LEU A 82 2.59 -2.31 1.46
N GLY A 83 1.66 -2.19 0.51
CA GLY A 83 0.42 -2.94 0.48
C GLY A 83 0.49 -4.05 -0.56
N LYS A 84 -0.07 -5.22 -0.27
CA LYS A 84 -0.21 -6.32 -1.23
C LYS A 84 -1.65 -6.75 -1.25
N VAL A 85 -2.26 -6.67 -2.42
CA VAL A 85 -3.66 -7.02 -2.65
C VAL A 85 -3.69 -8.32 -3.43
N VAL A 86 -4.46 -9.28 -2.96
CA VAL A 86 -4.42 -10.66 -3.45
C VAL A 86 -5.80 -11.09 -3.91
N TRP A 87 -5.86 -11.57 -5.15
CA TRP A 87 -7.03 -12.22 -5.74
C TRP A 87 -6.69 -13.65 -6.14
N LYS A 88 -7.70 -14.52 -6.22
CA LYS A 88 -7.61 -15.71 -7.06
C LYS A 88 -7.38 -15.26 -8.50
N ASP A 89 -6.56 -16.00 -9.23
CA ASP A 89 -6.48 -15.79 -10.66
C ASP A 89 -7.72 -16.36 -11.37
N THR A 90 -8.07 -15.79 -12.52
CA THR A 90 -9.12 -16.27 -13.42
C THR A 90 -8.78 -15.88 -14.85
N GLU A 91 -9.32 -16.58 -15.84
CA GLU A 91 -9.23 -16.15 -17.24
C GLU A 91 -10.21 -15.01 -17.53
N LEU A 92 -9.83 -14.08 -18.41
CA LEU A 92 -10.77 -13.10 -18.96
C LEU A 92 -11.82 -13.77 -19.86
N ALA A 93 -13.05 -13.25 -19.84
CA ALA A 93 -14.14 -13.79 -20.65
C ALA A 93 -13.92 -13.56 -22.16
N ASN A 94 -13.44 -12.37 -22.51
CA ASN A 94 -13.21 -11.90 -23.89
C ASN A 94 -11.80 -12.17 -24.41
N TRP A 95 -10.88 -12.66 -23.58
CA TRP A 95 -9.52 -13.02 -23.98
C TRP A 95 -8.96 -14.13 -23.09
N LYS A 96 -9.27 -15.38 -23.43
CA LYS A 96 -8.98 -16.56 -22.59
C LYS A 96 -7.49 -16.79 -22.31
N ALA A 97 -6.61 -16.28 -23.18
CA ALA A 97 -5.17 -16.35 -22.97
C ALA A 97 -4.64 -15.37 -21.91
N ALA A 98 -5.47 -14.45 -21.38
CA ALA A 98 -5.07 -13.54 -20.29
C ALA A 98 -5.66 -13.96 -18.95
N THR A 99 -4.79 -13.91 -17.96
CA THR A 99 -5.13 -14.05 -16.55
C THR A 99 -5.46 -12.69 -15.94
N ALA A 100 -6.52 -12.63 -15.16
CA ALA A 100 -7.04 -11.43 -14.50
C ALA A 100 -7.39 -11.69 -13.03
N PRO A 101 -7.61 -10.63 -12.23
CA PRO A 101 -8.14 -10.76 -10.88
C PRO A 101 -9.54 -11.41 -10.88
N GLY A 102 -9.70 -12.47 -10.08
CA GLY A 102 -10.97 -13.09 -9.74
C GLY A 102 -11.42 -12.70 -8.34
N ALA A 103 -11.80 -13.70 -7.53
CA ALA A 103 -12.27 -13.47 -6.16
C ALA A 103 -11.18 -12.82 -5.28
N PHE A 104 -11.54 -11.77 -4.55
CA PHE A 104 -10.65 -11.14 -3.57
C PHE A 104 -10.35 -12.09 -2.41
N VAL A 105 -9.07 -12.20 -2.03
CA VAL A 105 -8.62 -13.07 -0.94
C VAL A 105 -8.29 -12.26 0.31
N HIS A 106 -7.36 -11.32 0.21
CA HIS A 106 -6.94 -10.47 1.33
C HIS A 106 -6.14 -9.25 0.85
N ALA A 107 -6.02 -8.26 1.73
CA ALA A 107 -4.99 -7.23 1.66
C ALA A 107 -4.02 -7.41 2.85
N GLU A 108 -2.73 -7.27 2.60
CA GLU A 108 -1.69 -7.33 3.64
C GLU A 108 -0.70 -6.19 3.48
N PHE A 109 -0.08 -5.79 4.58
CA PHE A 109 0.73 -4.58 4.65
C PHE A 109 1.99 -4.81 5.47
N MET A 110 3.05 -4.15 5.03
CA MET A 110 4.33 -4.04 5.74
C MET A 110 4.62 -2.56 6.02
N PHE A 111 4.88 -2.22 7.27
CA PHE A 111 5.13 -0.84 7.72
C PHE A 111 6.58 -0.72 8.22
N ARG A 112 7.40 0.07 7.52
CA ARG A 112 8.79 0.29 7.92
C ARG A 112 8.83 1.35 9.03
N ASP A 113 9.29 0.94 10.21
CA ASP A 113 9.65 1.85 11.30
C ASP A 113 10.67 1.12 12.17
N SER A 114 11.94 1.49 12.02
CA SER A 114 13.08 0.77 12.60
C SER A 114 13.06 0.80 14.13
N ALA A 115 12.55 1.89 14.71
CA ALA A 115 12.46 2.08 16.14
C ALA A 115 11.23 1.36 16.71
N LYS A 116 10.04 1.60 16.13
CA LYS A 116 8.78 1.03 16.64
C LYS A 116 8.71 -0.49 16.50
N TYR A 117 9.31 -1.04 15.44
CA TYR A 117 9.24 -2.46 15.11
C TYR A 117 10.61 -3.17 15.26
N ALA A 118 11.46 -2.69 16.17
CA ALA A 118 12.81 -3.26 16.39
C ALA A 118 12.77 -4.78 16.66
N ASP A 119 11.79 -5.25 17.43
CA ASP A 119 11.63 -6.68 17.78
C ASP A 119 11.11 -7.54 16.61
N THR A 120 10.68 -6.91 15.51
CA THR A 120 10.18 -7.56 14.30
C THR A 120 10.96 -7.12 13.07
N TYR A 121 12.27 -6.90 13.26
CA TYR A 121 13.24 -6.55 12.21
C TYR A 121 12.95 -5.25 11.48
N GLY A 122 12.39 -4.26 12.19
CA GLY A 122 12.06 -2.93 11.66
C GLY A 122 10.77 -2.88 10.84
N TRP A 123 9.99 -3.96 10.85
CA TRP A 123 8.75 -4.09 10.08
C TRP A 123 7.54 -4.42 10.96
N GLY A 124 6.47 -3.64 10.81
CA GLY A 124 5.13 -3.99 11.25
C GLY A 124 4.43 -4.83 10.19
N TRP A 125 3.74 -5.89 10.60
CA TRP A 125 3.11 -6.86 9.70
C TRP A 125 1.61 -6.92 9.97
N ALA A 126 0.78 -6.66 8.97
CA ALA A 126 -0.68 -6.66 9.15
C ALA A 126 -1.40 -7.28 7.95
N ARG A 127 -2.54 -7.95 8.19
CA ARG A 127 -3.36 -8.57 7.13
C ARG A 127 -4.84 -8.49 7.48
N TRP A 128 -5.66 -8.29 6.45
CA TRP A 128 -7.12 -8.32 6.52
C TRP A 128 -7.69 -9.24 5.43
N VAL A 129 -8.56 -10.16 5.82
CA VAL A 129 -9.04 -11.28 5.00
C VAL A 129 -10.44 -10.99 4.48
N GLY A 130 -10.66 -11.32 3.20
CA GLY A 130 -11.94 -11.18 2.51
C GLY A 130 -12.34 -9.73 2.28
N LEU A 131 -13.47 -9.54 1.59
CA LEU A 131 -14.03 -8.22 1.32
C LEU A 131 -14.51 -7.50 2.60
N GLU A 132 -14.87 -8.26 3.63
CA GLU A 132 -15.19 -7.72 4.97
C GLU A 132 -13.97 -7.14 5.69
N GLN A 133 -12.75 -7.41 5.17
CA GLN A 133 -11.49 -7.03 5.77
C GLN A 133 -11.44 -7.44 7.25
N LYS A 134 -11.61 -8.74 7.51
CA LYS A 134 -11.48 -9.28 8.87
C LYS A 134 -10.02 -9.29 9.28
N ALA A 135 -9.68 -8.67 10.42
CA ALA A 135 -8.31 -8.62 10.91
C ALA A 135 -7.74 -10.02 11.16
N PHE A 136 -6.53 -10.27 10.67
CA PHE A 136 -5.76 -11.47 10.95
C PHE A 136 -4.84 -11.21 12.15
N ASN A 137 -4.96 -12.04 13.19
CA ASN A 137 -4.32 -11.83 14.49
C ASN A 137 -3.66 -13.12 15.04
N GLU A 138 -2.94 -13.86 14.20
CA GLU A 138 -2.18 -15.07 14.60
C GLU A 138 -0.72 -14.77 15.01
N GLY A 139 -0.35 -13.50 15.07
CA GLY A 139 0.96 -13.02 15.47
C GLY A 139 1.88 -12.70 14.27
N PRO A 140 2.78 -11.71 14.41
CA PRO A 140 3.69 -11.31 13.32
C PRO A 140 4.70 -12.41 12.94
N GLN A 141 4.90 -13.41 13.80
CA GLN A 141 5.84 -14.51 13.56
C GLN A 141 5.48 -15.35 12.32
N VAL A 142 4.19 -15.50 12.00
CA VAL A 142 3.75 -16.19 10.77
C VAL A 142 4.24 -15.43 9.53
N CYS A 143 4.21 -14.10 9.57
CA CYS A 143 4.71 -13.24 8.50
C CYS A 143 6.24 -13.31 8.40
N ILE A 144 6.94 -13.17 9.54
CA ILE A 144 8.40 -13.25 9.63
C ILE A 144 8.94 -14.59 9.12
N ALA A 145 8.35 -15.71 9.56
CA ALA A 145 8.78 -17.04 9.12
C ALA A 145 8.68 -17.19 7.59
N CYS A 146 7.59 -16.70 7.00
CA CYS A 146 7.40 -16.69 5.55
C CYS A 146 8.40 -15.77 4.82
N HIS A 147 8.81 -14.66 5.42
CA HIS A 147 9.73 -13.67 4.85
C HIS A 147 11.22 -13.93 5.16
N THR A 148 11.53 -14.91 6.01
CA THR A 148 12.91 -15.33 6.34
C THR A 148 13.80 -15.64 5.11
N PRO A 149 13.29 -16.27 4.02
CA PRO A 149 14.11 -16.54 2.83
C PRO A 149 14.68 -15.27 2.16
N VAL A 150 14.12 -14.10 2.43
CA VAL A 150 14.55 -12.80 1.88
C VAL A 150 15.01 -11.83 2.97
N LYS A 151 15.47 -12.34 4.13
CA LYS A 151 15.97 -11.52 5.24
C LYS A 151 17.10 -10.55 4.84
N ASP A 152 17.96 -10.96 3.90
CA ASP A 152 19.09 -10.14 3.39
C ASP A 152 18.65 -9.11 2.32
N ARG A 153 17.34 -9.07 2.01
CA ARG A 153 16.69 -8.14 1.09
C ARG A 153 15.69 -7.25 1.82
N ASP A 154 16.08 -6.84 3.03
CA ASP A 154 15.25 -6.10 3.98
C ASP A 154 13.87 -6.76 4.20
N TRP A 155 13.86 -8.10 4.25
CA TRP A 155 12.66 -8.91 4.45
C TRP A 155 11.56 -8.73 3.38
N VAL A 156 11.85 -8.18 2.19
CA VAL A 156 10.84 -7.91 1.16
C VAL A 156 11.10 -8.73 -0.11
N PHE A 157 10.07 -9.49 -0.54
CA PHE A 157 10.11 -10.29 -1.78
C PHE A 157 9.93 -9.46 -3.06
N THR A 158 9.41 -8.24 -2.95
CA THR A 158 9.06 -7.43 -4.11
C THR A 158 10.31 -7.00 -4.87
N ASP A 159 10.39 -7.40 -6.15
CA ASP A 159 11.20 -6.70 -7.14
C ASP A 159 10.34 -5.57 -7.73
N PRO A 160 10.69 -4.28 -7.54
CA PRO A 160 9.97 -3.18 -8.16
C PRO A 160 9.91 -3.32 -9.68
N ALA A 161 8.72 -3.17 -10.26
CA ALA A 161 8.57 -3.15 -11.70
C ALA A 161 9.24 -1.90 -12.28
N THR A 162 9.95 -2.07 -13.40
CA THR A 162 10.53 -0.95 -14.14
C THR A 162 9.43 -0.14 -14.80
N PHE A 163 9.44 1.17 -14.57
CA PHE A 163 8.61 2.12 -15.29
C PHE A 163 9.50 2.88 -16.26
N PRO A 164 9.03 3.20 -17.48
CA PRO A 164 9.70 4.17 -18.32
C PRO A 164 9.93 5.45 -17.51
N ALA A 165 11.10 6.09 -17.70
CA ALA A 165 11.38 7.36 -17.05
C ALA A 165 10.25 8.35 -17.36
N MET A 166 9.76 9.04 -16.32
CA MET A 166 8.84 10.15 -16.56
C MET A 166 9.62 11.20 -17.35
N VAL A 167 9.30 11.36 -18.63
CA VAL A 167 9.77 12.51 -19.41
C VAL A 167 9.24 13.74 -18.69
N PRO A 168 10.08 14.70 -18.26
CA PRO A 168 9.57 15.94 -17.69
C PRO A 168 8.56 16.53 -18.66
N ALA A 169 7.38 16.90 -18.16
CA ALA A 169 6.48 17.72 -18.97
C ALA A 169 7.30 18.93 -19.43
N SER A 170 7.40 19.13 -20.75
CA SER A 170 8.09 20.28 -21.33
C SER A 170 7.55 21.54 -20.67
N GLU A 171 8.45 22.35 -20.09
CA GLU A 171 8.16 23.68 -19.55
C GLU A 171 7.51 24.60 -20.60
#